data_AF-A0AAN7C0U6-F1
#
_entry.id   AF-A0AAN7C0U6-F1
#
_cell.length_a   1.000
_cell.length_b   1.000
_cell.length_c   1.000
_cell.angle_alpha   90.00
_cell.angle_beta   90.00
_cell.angle_gamma   90.00
#
_symmetry.space_group_name_H-M   'P 1'
#
loop_
_entity.id
_entity.type
_entity.pdbx_description
1 polymer ?
#
loop_
_entity_poly.entity_id
_entity_poly.type
_entity_poly.pdbx_seq_one_letter_code
_entity_poly.pdbx_strand_id
1 'polypeptide(L)' 'MPATDLRLLALDGGGVRGLSSLMILRRLMATVDPDAPPKPCDYFDMIGGTSTG' A
#
# COMPACT_ATOMS: atom_id res chain seq x y z
N MET A 1 25.89 6.69 -1.90
CA MET A 1 24.64 6.33 -2.59
C MET A 1 23.56 7.22 -2.01
N PRO A 2 22.80 7.99 -2.80
CA PRO A 2 21.73 8.79 -2.22
C PRO A 2 20.77 7.83 -1.53
N ALA A 3 20.46 8.08 -0.26
CA ALA A 3 19.49 7.29 0.47
C ALA A 3 18.15 7.42 -0.27
N THR A 4 17.62 6.32 -0.79
CA THR A 4 16.25 6.27 -1.29
C THR A 4 15.34 6.60 -0.11
N ASP A 5 14.50 7.63 -0.25
CA ASP A 5 13.53 7.98 0.78
C ASP A 5 12.68 6.76 1.13
N LEU A 6 12.53 6.49 2.43
CA LEU A 6 11.81 5.33 2.94
C LEU A 6 10.32 5.43 2.56
N ARG A 7 9.78 4.41 1.90
CA ARG A 7 8.36 4.32 1.54
C ARG A 7 7.63 3.43 2.53
N LEU A 8 6.89 4.06 3.44
CA LEU A 8 6.07 3.38 4.45
C LEU A 8 4.60 3.34 4.03
N LEU A 9 3.99 2.15 4.08
CA LEU A 9 2.54 1.97 3.99
C LEU A 9 1.97 1.65 5.37
N ALA A 10 0.99 2.43 5.83
CA ALA A 10 0.27 2.18 7.08
C ALA A 10 -1.23 2.02 6.81
N LEU A 11 -1.83 0.96 7.32
CA LEU A 11 -3.25 0.65 7.17
C LEU A 11 -3.94 0.63 8.55
N ASP A 12 -4.95 1.49 8.71
CA ASP A 12 -5.73 1.56 9.93
C ASP A 12 -6.79 0.46 10.01
N GLY A 13 -7.05 -0.03 11.22
CA GLY A 13 -8.16 -0.93 11.49
C GLY A 13 -9.51 -0.26 11.25
N GLY A 14 -10.38 -0.91 10.47
CA GLY A 14 -11.69 -0.37 10.09
C GLY A 14 -12.85 -1.36 10.12
N GLY A 15 -12.58 -2.63 10.45
CA GLY A 15 -13.53 -3.73 10.30
C GLY A 15 -13.89 -3.91 8.82
N VAL A 16 -15.18 -4.07 8.52
CA VAL A 16 -15.68 -4.17 7.14
C VAL A 16 -15.34 -2.94 6.28
N ARG A 17 -15.10 -1.78 6.90
CA ARG A 17 -14.72 -0.56 6.19
C ARG A 17 -13.29 -0.60 5.67
N GLY A 18 -12.43 -1.50 6.15
CA GLY A 18 -11.07 -1.68 5.63
C GLY A 18 -11.03 -2.02 4.13
N LEU A 19 -12.13 -2.53 3.58
CA LEU A 19 -12.25 -2.76 2.13
C LEU A 19 -12.09 -1.47 1.33
N SER A 20 -12.52 -0.30 1.83
CA SER A 20 -12.32 0.96 1.11
C SER A 20 -10.84 1.32 1.00
N SER A 21 -10.07 1.14 2.08
CA SER A 21 -8.61 1.33 2.09
C SER A 21 -7.91 0.41 1.10
N LEU A 22 -8.33 -0.86 1.01
CA LEU A 22 -7.79 -1.80 0.03
C LEU A 22 -8.15 -1.43 -1.42
N MET A 23 -9.36 -0.91 -1.68
CA MET A 23 -9.75 -0.42 -3.01
C MET A 23 -8.90 0.79 -3.43
N ILE A 24 -8.62 1.70 -2.49
CA ILE A 24 -7.73 2.85 -2.71
C ILE A 24 -6.31 2.34 -3.00
N LEU A 25 -5.77 1.44 -2.18
CA LEU A 25 -4.44 0.86 -2.37
C LEU A 25 -4.32 0.14 -3.73
N ARG A 26 -5.33 -0.64 -4.12
CA ARG A 26 -5.39 -1.29 -5.44
C ARG A 26 -5.32 -0.26 -6.57
N ARG A 27 -6.08 0.83 -6.45
CA ARG A 27 -6.06 1.90 -7.46
C ARG A 27 -4.69 2.59 -7.49
N LEU A 28 -4.06 2.79 -6.32
CA LEU A 28 -2.74 3.39 -6.21
C LEU A 28 -1.68 2.52 -6.92
N MET A 29 -1.68 1.20 -6.69
CA MET A 29 -0.75 0.29 -7.37
C MET A 29 -0.96 0.32 -8.89
N ALA A 30 -2.22 0.37 -9.36
CA ALA A 30 -2.52 0.50 -10.78
C ALA A 30 -2.14 1.87 -11.39
N THR A 31 -1.95 2.91 -10.57
CA THR A 31 -1.41 4.19 -11.06
C THR A 31 0.11 4.22 -11.13
N VAL A 32 0.80 3.34 -10.38
CA VAL A 32 2.26 3.20 -10.45
C VAL A 32 2.67 2.54 -11.77
N ASP A 33 2.02 1.43 -12.11
CA ASP A 33 2.15 0.75 -13.39
C ASP A 33 0.77 0.23 -13.81
N PRO A 34 0.14 0.82 -14.85
CA PRO A 34 -1.17 0.39 -15.33
C PRO A 34 -1.18 -1.00 -15.98
N ASP A 35 -0.08 -1.41 -16.62
CA ASP A 35 0.01 -2.64 -17.40
C ASP A 35 0.47 -3.82 -16.55
N ALA A 36 1.34 -3.55 -15.56
CA ALA A 36 1.83 -4.53 -14.60
C ALA A 36 1.90 -3.94 -13.17
N PRO A 37 0.74 -3.71 -12.51
CA PRO A 37 0.71 -3.10 -11.17
C PRO A 37 1.62 -3.86 -10.19
N PRO A 38 2.58 -3.19 -9.54
CA PRO A 38 3.46 -3.85 -8.59
C PRO A 38 2.68 -4.31 -7.36
N LYS A 39 3.20 -5.33 -6.68
CA LYS A 39 2.66 -5.66 -5.36
C LYS A 39 3.08 -4.56 -4.37
N PRO A 40 2.27 -4.24 -3.36
CA PRO A 40 2.66 -3.28 -2.34
C PRO A 40 4.02 -3.60 -1.69
N CYS A 41 4.35 -4.88 -1.48
CA CYS A 41 5.64 -5.29 -0.90
C CYS A 41 6.85 -5.07 -1.83
N ASP A 42 6.63 -4.93 -3.14
CA ASP A 42 7.70 -4.63 -4.10
C ASP A 42 7.93 -3.11 -4.19
N TYR A 43 7.00 -2.30 -3.67
CA TYR A 43 7.01 -0.85 -3.75
C TYR A 43 7.27 -0.16 -2.40
N PHE A 44 6.76 -0.70 -1.30
CA PHE A 44 6.93 -0.14 0.04
C PHE A 44 7.97 -0.94 0.81
N ASP A 45 8.92 -0.22 1.40
CA ASP A 45 10.02 -0.81 2.18
C ASP A 45 9.52 -1.34 3.54
N MET A 46 8.42 -0.78 4.02
CA MET A 46 7.75 -1.23 5.24
C MET A 46 6.24 -1.11 5.10
N ILE A 47 5.53 -2.14 5.58
CA ILE A 47 4.07 -2.19 5.59
C ILE A 47 3.63 -2.51 7.02
N GLY A 48 2.83 -1.62 7.61
CA GLY A 48 2.24 -1.77 8.94
C GLY A 48 0.72 -1.72 8.87
N GLY A 49 0.06 -2.50 9.72
CA GLY A 49 -1.40 -2.58 9.77
C GLY A 49 -1.90 -2.83 11.20
N THR A 50 -3.08 -2.31 11.54
CA THR A 50 -3.74 -2.62 12.80
C THR A 50 -5.07 -3.36 12.57
N SER A 51 -5.25 -4.51 13.23
CA SER A 51 -6.46 -5.35 13.13
C SER A 51 -6.81 -5.83 11.71
N THR A 52 -7.57 -5.04 10.94
CA THR A 52 -8.03 -5.37 9.57
C THR A 52 -7.24 -4.64 8.50
N GLY A 53 -6.41 -3.67 8.90
CA GLY A 53 -5.39 -3.06 8.07
C GLY A 53 -4.15 -3.92 8.01
#